data_AF-A0AAU1WDH4-F1
#
_entry.id   AF-A0AAU1WDH4-F1
#
_cell.length_a   1.000
_cell.length_b   1.000
_cell.length_c   1.000
_cell.angle_alpha   90.00
_cell.angle_beta   90.00
_cell.angle_gamma   90.00
#
_symmetry.space_group_name_H-M   'P 1'
#
loop_
_entity.id
_entity.type
_entity.pdbx_description
1 polymer ?
#
loop_
_entity_poly.entity_id
_entity_poly.type
_entity_poly.pdbx_seq_one_letter_code
_entity_poly.pdbx_strand_id
1 'polypeptide(L)'
;MDVTLHLAQEPDADALLGRSPLAALVGMLLDQQVPMEWAFAGPHTIAQRLGADDLDAHEIASYDPEAFAEVLSTKPAVHRYPGSMAKRIQQLCQYLVEHYDGDASAVWEGVKDGRELLKRLNDLPGFGTQKAQIFLALLGKQLGVRPKGWREAAGAYGEAKSFRSVADITGPDSLTKVRAHKQEMKAAAKAAKAAGK
;
A
#
# COMPACT_ATOMS: atom_id res chain seq x y z
N MET A 1 8.14 -10.21 -7.77
CA MET A 1 7.95 -10.75 -6.40
C MET A 1 6.97 -11.90 -6.54
N ASP A 2 7.09 -12.98 -5.77
CA ASP A 2 6.14 -14.10 -5.85
C ASP A 2 5.97 -14.69 -4.44
N VAL A 3 5.12 -14.02 -3.66
CA VAL A 3 4.81 -14.39 -2.28
C VAL A 3 3.32 -14.17 -2.05
N THR A 4 2.64 -15.08 -1.35
CA THR A 4 1.25 -14.87 -0.99
C THR A 4 1.15 -13.90 0.18
N LEU A 5 0.50 -12.76 -0.05
CA LEU A 5 0.13 -11.83 1.02
C LEU A 5 -1.22 -12.23 1.62
N HIS A 6 -1.59 -11.63 2.76
CA HIS A 6 -2.87 -11.89 3.43
C HIS A 6 -3.51 -10.57 3.89
N LEU A 7 -3.49 -9.55 3.04
CA LEU A 7 -3.92 -8.20 3.40
C LEU A 7 -5.37 -7.94 3.00
N ALA A 8 -5.79 -8.41 1.83
CA ALA A 8 -7.15 -8.28 1.32
C ALA A 8 -8.10 -9.28 1.98
N GLN A 9 -7.58 -10.42 2.48
CA GLN A 9 -8.38 -11.55 2.99
C GLN A 9 -9.25 -12.18 1.90
N GLU A 10 -8.79 -12.09 0.66
CA GLU A 10 -9.44 -12.62 -0.54
C GLU A 10 -8.33 -13.22 -1.42
N PRO A 11 -8.35 -14.55 -1.71
CA PRO A 11 -7.23 -15.23 -2.35
C PRO A 11 -6.72 -14.60 -3.65
N ASP A 12 -7.60 -14.16 -4.54
CA ASP A 12 -7.19 -13.64 -5.85
C ASP A 12 -6.57 -12.24 -5.73
N ALA A 13 -7.14 -11.38 -4.88
CA ALA A 13 -6.57 -10.09 -4.54
C ALA A 13 -5.24 -10.21 -3.81
N ASP A 14 -5.15 -11.13 -2.85
CA ASP A 14 -3.92 -11.39 -2.09
C ASP A 14 -2.80 -11.95 -2.99
N ALA A 15 -3.14 -12.80 -3.97
CA ALA A 15 -2.22 -13.26 -4.99
C ALA A 15 -1.74 -12.12 -5.91
N LEU A 16 -2.63 -11.20 -6.30
CA LEU A 16 -2.26 -10.03 -7.10
C LEU A 16 -1.28 -9.12 -6.35
N LEU A 17 -1.56 -8.78 -5.10
CA LEU A 17 -0.67 -7.95 -4.27
C LEU A 17 0.73 -8.55 -4.11
N GLY A 18 0.82 -9.88 -4.07
CA GLY A 18 2.06 -10.62 -3.94
C GLY A 18 2.95 -10.60 -5.18
N ARG A 19 2.32 -10.61 -6.37
CA ARG A 19 3.02 -10.66 -7.66
C ARG A 19 3.24 -9.31 -8.32
N SER A 20 2.35 -8.34 -8.07
CA SER A 20 2.32 -7.04 -8.75
C SER A 20 2.86 -5.89 -7.87
N PRO A 21 4.04 -5.33 -8.20
CA PRO A 21 4.58 -4.14 -7.56
C PRO A 21 3.60 -2.96 -7.56
N LEU A 22 2.90 -2.73 -8.68
CA LEU A 22 1.96 -1.63 -8.82
C LEU A 22 0.71 -1.86 -7.96
N ALA A 23 0.17 -3.08 -7.95
CA ALA A 23 -0.97 -3.41 -7.08
C ALA A 23 -0.64 -3.19 -5.60
N ALA A 24 0.56 -3.57 -5.16
CA ALA A 24 1.00 -3.34 -3.78
C ALA A 24 1.06 -1.84 -3.43
N LEU A 25 1.60 -1.01 -4.33
CA LEU A 25 1.63 0.46 -4.14
C LEU A 25 0.23 1.06 -4.14
N VAL A 26 -0.66 0.64 -5.05
CA VAL A 26 -2.05 1.11 -5.13
C VAL A 26 -2.84 0.71 -3.88
N GLY A 27 -2.69 -0.53 -3.39
CA GLY A 27 -3.32 -0.99 -2.15
C GLY A 27 -2.90 -0.13 -0.95
N MET A 28 -1.60 0.17 -0.84
CA MET A 28 -1.08 1.07 0.20
C MET A 28 -1.56 2.52 0.04
N LEU A 29 -1.68 3.00 -1.20
CA LEU A 29 -2.26 4.31 -1.49
C LEU A 29 -3.71 4.40 -1.01
N LEU A 30 -4.50 3.33 -1.22
CA LEU A 30 -5.89 3.21 -0.82
C LEU A 30 -6.10 2.97 0.68
N ASP A 31 -5.09 2.51 1.43
CA ASP A 31 -5.17 2.27 2.89
C ASP A 31 -5.23 3.59 3.68
N GLN A 32 -6.39 4.24 3.59
CA GLN A 32 -6.70 5.44 4.33
C GLN A 32 -8.21 5.50 4.53
N GLN A 33 -8.62 5.73 5.76
CA GLN A 33 -10.03 6.05 6.06
C GLN A 33 -11.05 4.93 5.70
N VAL A 34 -10.60 3.75 5.29
CA VAL A 34 -11.40 2.53 5.09
C VAL A 34 -10.74 1.36 5.86
N PRO A 35 -11.44 0.23 6.07
CA PRO A 35 -10.79 -1.01 6.51
C PRO A 35 -9.67 -1.41 5.53
N MET A 36 -8.55 -1.93 6.05
CA MET A 36 -7.38 -2.23 5.22
C MET A 36 -7.71 -3.30 4.18
N GLU A 37 -8.53 -4.29 4.56
CA GLU A 37 -8.93 -5.39 3.69
C GLU A 37 -9.64 -4.87 2.43
N TRP A 38 -10.49 -3.86 2.59
CA TRP A 38 -11.14 -3.20 1.46
C TRP A 38 -10.14 -2.42 0.60
N ALA A 39 -9.23 -1.67 1.22
CA ALA A 39 -8.19 -0.95 0.49
C ALA A 39 -7.30 -1.89 -0.34
N PHE A 40 -6.85 -2.99 0.25
CA PHE A 40 -5.97 -3.96 -0.39
C PHE A 40 -6.69 -4.88 -1.38
N ALA A 41 -8.02 -5.03 -1.31
CA ALA A 41 -8.82 -5.63 -2.38
C ALA A 41 -9.03 -4.70 -3.59
N GLY A 42 -8.80 -3.39 -3.41
CA GLY A 42 -9.03 -2.36 -4.43
C GLY A 42 -8.27 -2.58 -5.75
N PRO A 43 -6.95 -2.87 -5.75
CA PRO A 43 -6.20 -3.14 -6.98
C PRO A 43 -6.81 -4.26 -7.83
N HIS A 44 -7.21 -5.38 -7.21
CA HIS A 44 -7.84 -6.49 -7.91
C HIS A 44 -9.18 -6.10 -8.51
N THR A 45 -9.99 -5.36 -7.76
CA THR A 45 -11.28 -4.85 -8.27
C THR A 45 -11.09 -3.91 -9.47
N ILE A 46 -10.04 -3.08 -9.46
CA ILE A 46 -9.71 -2.21 -10.60
C ILE A 46 -9.28 -3.04 -11.81
N ALA A 47 -8.35 -3.99 -11.64
CA ALA A 47 -7.88 -4.86 -12.72
C ALA A 47 -9.04 -5.61 -13.40
N GLN A 48 -9.94 -6.21 -12.60
CA GLN A 48 -11.13 -6.90 -13.12
C GLN A 48 -12.05 -5.99 -13.94
N ARG A 49 -12.23 -4.72 -13.53
CA ARG A 49 -13.10 -3.77 -14.24
C ARG A 49 -12.47 -3.25 -15.52
N LEU A 50 -11.14 -3.21 -15.59
CA LEU A 50 -10.39 -2.91 -16.80
C LEU A 50 -10.26 -4.14 -17.73
N GLY A 51 -10.69 -5.33 -17.27
CA GLY A 51 -10.59 -6.56 -18.03
C GLY A 51 -9.15 -7.10 -18.12
N ALA A 52 -8.33 -6.82 -17.11
CA ALA A 52 -6.92 -7.19 -17.05
C ALA A 52 -6.60 -8.08 -15.83
N ASP A 53 -5.54 -8.87 -15.94
CA ASP A 53 -5.04 -9.74 -14.86
C ASP A 53 -4.09 -9.01 -13.88
N ASP A 54 -3.64 -7.81 -14.24
CA ASP A 54 -2.78 -6.93 -13.47
C ASP A 54 -3.11 -5.45 -13.78
N LEU A 55 -2.51 -4.52 -13.04
CA LEU A 55 -2.55 -3.09 -13.33
C LEU A 55 -1.37 -2.70 -14.22
N ASP A 56 -1.61 -1.82 -15.19
CA ASP A 56 -0.58 -1.21 -16.02
C ASP A 56 -0.48 0.31 -15.75
N ALA A 57 0.73 0.79 -15.48
CA ALA A 57 0.93 2.20 -15.12
C ALA A 57 0.68 3.13 -16.33
N HIS A 58 1.05 2.73 -17.55
CA HIS A 58 0.88 3.54 -18.75
C HIS A 58 -0.61 3.65 -19.12
N GLU A 59 -1.34 2.54 -19.06
CA GLU A 59 -2.78 2.49 -19.28
C GLU A 59 -3.51 3.39 -18.27
N ILE A 60 -3.25 3.23 -16.97
CA ILE A 60 -3.92 4.02 -15.93
C ILE A 60 -3.55 5.50 -16.01
N ALA A 61 -2.28 5.81 -16.29
CA ALA A 61 -1.79 7.19 -16.40
C ALA A 61 -2.43 7.96 -17.58
N SER A 62 -2.72 7.24 -18.68
CA SER A 62 -3.32 7.79 -19.91
C SER A 62 -4.85 7.65 -19.99
N TYR A 63 -5.45 6.91 -19.06
CA TYR A 63 -6.90 6.73 -18.99
C TYR A 63 -7.63 8.06 -18.84
N ASP A 64 -8.80 8.19 -19.48
CA ASP A 64 -9.65 9.37 -19.29
C ASP A 64 -10.01 9.54 -17.80
N PRO A 65 -9.76 10.71 -17.18
CA PRO A 65 -9.95 10.88 -15.75
C PRO A 65 -11.39 10.66 -15.25
N GLU A 66 -12.40 11.02 -16.03
CA GLU A 66 -13.80 10.83 -15.67
C GLU A 66 -14.18 9.36 -15.79
N ALA A 67 -13.81 8.71 -16.89
CA ALA A 67 -14.04 7.28 -17.08
C ALA A 67 -13.30 6.42 -16.04
N PHE A 68 -12.07 6.78 -15.66
CA PHE A 68 -11.35 6.06 -14.60
C PHE A 68 -11.99 6.27 -13.22
N ALA A 69 -12.50 7.47 -12.95
CA ALA A 69 -13.28 7.71 -11.74
C ALA A 69 -14.57 6.88 -11.71
N GLU A 70 -15.22 6.67 -12.86
CA GLU A 70 -16.37 5.76 -12.99
C GLU A 70 -15.98 4.31 -12.71
N VAL A 71 -14.85 3.83 -13.23
CA VAL A 71 -14.30 2.49 -12.94
C VAL A 71 -14.23 2.27 -11.43
N LEU A 72 -13.75 3.24 -10.65
CA LEU A 72 -13.69 3.11 -9.18
C LEU A 72 -15.04 3.30 -8.48
N SER A 73 -15.96 4.04 -9.09
CA SER A 73 -17.26 4.41 -8.51
C SER A 73 -18.35 3.37 -8.75
N THR A 74 -18.23 2.51 -9.76
CA THR A 74 -19.17 1.40 -10.02
C THR A 74 -19.37 0.58 -8.75
N LYS A 75 -20.64 0.31 -8.40
CA LYS A 75 -20.98 -0.36 -7.14
C LYS A 75 -20.67 -1.86 -7.20
N PRO A 76 -20.12 -2.45 -6.12
CA PRO A 76 -19.66 -1.80 -4.90
C PRO A 76 -18.40 -0.95 -5.15
N ALA A 77 -18.36 0.30 -4.66
CA ALA A 77 -17.25 1.20 -4.96
C ALA A 77 -15.90 0.67 -4.43
N VAL A 78 -14.81 0.99 -5.12
CA VAL A 78 -13.45 0.58 -4.73
C VAL A 78 -13.00 1.24 -3.42
N HIS A 79 -13.54 2.42 -3.12
CA HIS A 79 -13.23 3.18 -1.92
C HIS A 79 -14.43 4.03 -1.51
N ARG A 80 -14.46 4.50 -0.25
CA ARG A 80 -15.48 5.47 0.20
C ARG A 80 -15.38 6.87 -0.45
N TYR A 81 -14.30 7.11 -1.19
CA TYR A 81 -14.00 8.36 -1.91
C TYR A 81 -13.47 8.04 -3.32
N PRO A 82 -14.27 7.38 -4.18
CA PRO A 82 -13.76 6.74 -5.39
C PRO A 82 -13.13 7.73 -6.38
N GLY A 83 -13.79 8.86 -6.68
CA GLY A 83 -13.21 9.87 -7.59
C GLY A 83 -11.91 10.51 -7.09
N SER A 84 -11.79 10.78 -5.77
CA SER A 84 -10.53 11.30 -5.21
C SER A 84 -9.40 10.27 -5.26
N MET A 85 -9.71 9.00 -5.00
CA MET A 85 -8.72 7.94 -5.08
C MET A 85 -8.33 7.63 -6.53
N ALA A 86 -9.25 7.70 -7.48
CA ALA A 86 -8.96 7.56 -8.91
C ALA A 86 -7.90 8.56 -9.35
N LYS A 87 -8.11 9.84 -9.06
CA LYS A 87 -7.14 10.90 -9.35
C LYS A 87 -5.77 10.62 -8.72
N ARG A 88 -5.72 10.17 -7.47
CA ARG A 88 -4.46 9.87 -6.78
C ARG A 88 -3.72 8.68 -7.39
N ILE A 89 -4.45 7.65 -7.82
CA ILE A 89 -3.87 6.49 -8.50
C ILE A 89 -3.30 6.92 -9.85
N GLN A 90 -4.01 7.74 -10.62
CA GLN A 90 -3.47 8.28 -11.88
C GLN A 90 -2.21 9.11 -11.65
N GLN A 91 -2.19 9.97 -10.63
CA GLN A 91 -0.99 10.73 -10.27
C GLN A 91 0.20 9.84 -9.90
N LEU A 92 -0.05 8.77 -9.14
CA LEU A 92 0.98 7.77 -8.83
C LEU A 92 1.50 7.10 -10.12
N CYS A 93 0.60 6.66 -11.00
CA CYS A 93 0.99 6.00 -12.25
C CYS A 93 1.75 6.94 -13.19
N GLN A 94 1.31 8.21 -13.31
CA GLN A 94 2.01 9.24 -14.07
C GLN A 94 3.44 9.47 -13.56
N TYR A 95 3.61 9.56 -12.24
CA TYR A 95 4.93 9.68 -11.63
C TYR A 95 5.83 8.45 -11.91
N LEU A 96 5.25 7.25 -11.85
CA LEU A 96 5.96 6.02 -12.20
C LEU A 96 6.35 5.98 -13.68
N VAL A 97 5.47 6.42 -14.59
CA VAL A 97 5.80 6.55 -16.02
C VAL A 97 6.94 7.55 -16.23
N GLU A 98 6.86 8.72 -15.62
CA GLU A 98 7.86 9.79 -15.81
C GLU A 98 9.25 9.43 -15.25
N HIS A 99 9.31 8.78 -14.08
CA HIS A 99 10.57 8.58 -13.36
C HIS A 99 11.09 7.14 -13.36
N TYR A 100 10.23 6.18 -13.72
CA TYR A 100 10.52 4.74 -13.63
C TYR A 100 10.01 3.96 -14.86
N ASP A 101 9.68 4.63 -15.96
CA ASP A 101 9.18 4.02 -17.20
C ASP A 101 7.92 3.14 -17.02
N GLY A 102 7.14 3.43 -15.97
CA GLY A 102 5.94 2.69 -15.59
C GLY A 102 6.21 1.45 -14.74
N ASP A 103 7.47 1.09 -14.50
CA ASP A 103 7.85 -0.04 -13.66
C ASP A 103 7.88 0.35 -12.18
N ALA A 104 6.83 -0.04 -11.46
CA ALA A 104 6.75 0.15 -10.01
C ALA A 104 7.86 -0.55 -9.22
N SER A 105 8.46 -1.63 -9.72
CA SER A 105 9.55 -2.34 -9.04
C SER A 105 10.88 -1.58 -9.07
N ALA A 106 11.09 -0.75 -10.09
CA ALA A 106 12.28 0.09 -10.24
C ALA A 106 12.42 1.14 -9.11
N VAL A 107 11.34 1.40 -8.34
CA VAL A 107 11.40 2.21 -7.11
C VAL A 107 12.39 1.64 -6.10
N TRP A 108 12.50 0.31 -6.00
CA TRP A 108 13.38 -0.38 -5.04
C TRP A 108 14.45 -1.27 -5.66
N GLU A 109 14.35 -1.58 -6.95
CA GLU A 109 15.38 -2.36 -7.64
C GLU A 109 16.74 -1.67 -7.61
N GLY A 110 17.80 -2.43 -7.32
CA GLY A 110 19.17 -1.93 -7.24
C GLY A 110 19.47 -1.02 -6.04
N VAL A 111 18.49 -0.64 -5.22
CA VAL A 111 18.69 0.22 -4.05
C VAL A 111 19.44 -0.54 -2.95
N LYS A 112 20.53 0.06 -2.43
CA LYS A 112 21.42 -0.58 -1.44
C LYS A 112 21.31 0.01 -0.03
N ASP A 113 20.71 1.19 0.14
CA ASP A 113 20.54 1.88 1.43
C ASP A 113 19.03 2.09 1.72
N GLY A 114 18.59 1.72 2.92
CA GLY A 114 17.21 1.83 3.34
C GLY A 114 16.69 3.27 3.45
N ARG A 115 17.56 4.25 3.72
CA ARG A 115 17.20 5.67 3.72
C ARG A 115 16.94 6.19 2.32
N GLU A 116 17.71 5.72 1.34
CA GLU A 116 17.46 6.02 -0.07
C GLU A 116 16.13 5.41 -0.53
N LEU A 117 15.87 4.15 -0.17
CA LEU A 117 14.57 3.55 -0.48
C LEU A 117 13.42 4.31 0.19
N LEU A 118 13.56 4.68 1.47
CA LEU A 118 12.57 5.51 2.15
C LEU A 118 12.36 6.85 1.45
N LYS A 119 13.43 7.50 0.97
CA LYS A 119 13.33 8.75 0.21
C LYS A 119 12.49 8.55 -1.05
N ARG A 120 12.83 7.56 -1.88
CA ARG A 120 12.07 7.26 -3.12
C ARG A 120 10.60 6.97 -2.83
N LEU A 121 10.30 6.22 -1.78
CA LEU A 121 8.92 5.95 -1.36
C LEU A 121 8.18 7.21 -0.89
N ASN A 122 8.85 8.17 -0.26
CA ASN A 122 8.24 9.45 0.12
C ASN A 122 8.00 10.37 -1.08
N ASP A 123 8.80 10.25 -2.13
CA ASP A 123 8.64 11.05 -3.34
C ASP A 123 7.43 10.61 -4.18
N LEU A 124 6.88 9.40 -3.94
CA LEU A 124 5.67 8.90 -4.60
C LEU A 124 4.42 9.74 -4.22
N PRO A 125 3.62 10.18 -5.21
CA PRO A 125 2.36 10.87 -4.94
C PRO A 125 1.43 10.07 -4.00
N GLY A 126 1.02 10.70 -2.90
CA GLY A 126 0.15 10.09 -1.90
C GLY A 126 0.85 9.27 -0.80
N PHE A 127 2.19 9.23 -0.79
CA PHE A 127 3.00 8.58 0.24
C PHE A 127 3.64 9.60 1.18
N GLY A 128 2.97 9.87 2.31
CA GLY A 128 3.63 10.58 3.42
C GLY A 128 4.57 9.66 4.22
N THR A 129 5.40 10.25 5.08
CA THR A 129 6.44 9.54 5.87
C THR A 129 5.97 8.26 6.53
N GLN A 130 4.84 8.29 7.24
CA GLN A 130 4.32 7.10 7.90
C GLN A 130 3.99 5.99 6.90
N LYS A 131 3.33 6.33 5.78
CA LYS A 131 2.96 5.36 4.75
C LYS A 131 4.20 4.78 4.06
N ALA A 132 5.16 5.63 3.73
CA ALA A 132 6.44 5.21 3.16
C ALA A 132 7.20 4.26 4.11
N GLN A 133 7.22 4.53 5.42
CA GLN A 133 7.83 3.64 6.41
C GLN A 133 7.10 2.30 6.56
N ILE A 134 5.77 2.31 6.56
CA ILE A 134 4.96 1.08 6.59
C ILE A 134 5.21 0.25 5.33
N PHE A 135 5.24 0.88 4.15
CA PHE A 135 5.50 0.17 2.89
C PHE A 135 6.93 -0.35 2.82
N LEU A 136 7.93 0.41 3.29
CA LEU A 136 9.30 -0.08 3.45
C LEU A 136 9.37 -1.29 4.40
N ALA A 137 8.61 -1.27 5.49
CA ALA A 137 8.52 -2.42 6.36
C ALA A 137 7.89 -3.64 5.67
N LEU A 138 6.84 -3.45 4.87
CA LEU A 138 6.20 -4.53 4.10
C LEU A 138 7.19 -5.13 3.09
N LEU A 139 7.89 -4.27 2.35
CA LEU A 139 8.95 -4.63 1.42
C LEU A 139 10.02 -5.52 2.08
N GLY A 140 10.55 -5.11 3.23
CA GLY A 140 11.60 -5.86 3.92
C GLY A 140 11.14 -7.10 4.69
N LYS A 141 9.97 -7.04 5.32
CA LYS A 141 9.43 -8.14 6.13
C LYS A 141 8.88 -9.27 5.27
N GLN A 142 8.09 -8.95 4.25
CA GLN A 142 7.32 -9.94 3.51
C GLN A 142 7.80 -10.11 2.07
N LEU A 143 8.24 -9.05 1.40
CA LEU A 143 8.55 -9.07 -0.05
C LEU A 143 10.04 -9.26 -0.38
N GLY A 144 10.90 -9.42 0.63
CA GLY A 144 12.32 -9.75 0.45
C GLY A 144 13.24 -8.58 0.08
N VAL A 145 12.73 -7.35 -0.04
CA VAL A 145 13.50 -6.15 -0.41
C VAL A 145 14.20 -5.58 0.83
N ARG A 146 15.48 -5.91 0.98
CA ARG A 146 16.24 -5.68 2.23
C ARG A 146 17.56 -4.91 2.03
N PRO A 147 17.53 -3.65 1.55
CA PRO A 147 18.73 -2.82 1.49
C PRO A 147 19.32 -2.60 2.89
N LYS A 148 20.61 -2.26 2.99
CA LYS A 148 21.27 -2.01 4.27
C LYS A 148 20.54 -0.89 5.02
N GLY A 149 20.19 -1.13 6.29
CA GLY A 149 19.54 -0.11 7.13
C GLY A 149 18.02 0.04 6.91
N TRP A 150 17.37 -0.90 6.21
CA TRP A 150 15.93 -0.80 5.92
C TRP A 150 15.03 -0.80 7.16
N ARG A 151 15.42 -1.52 8.23
CA ARG A 151 14.64 -1.57 9.48
C ARG A 151 14.66 -0.23 10.19
N GLU A 152 15.84 0.37 10.28
CA GLU A 152 16.07 1.68 10.88
C GLU A 152 15.33 2.76 10.11
N ALA A 153 15.38 2.73 8.77
CA ALA A 153 14.63 3.65 7.93
C ALA A 153 13.10 3.47 8.07
N ALA A 154 12.61 2.24 8.23
CA ALA A 154 11.19 1.97 8.51
C ALA A 154 10.75 2.39 9.93
N GLY A 155 11.67 2.85 10.79
CA GLY A 155 11.37 3.28 12.16
C GLY A 155 10.73 2.16 12.99
N ALA A 156 9.71 2.50 13.79
CA ALA A 156 9.01 1.53 14.64
C ALA A 156 8.37 0.37 13.83
N TYR A 157 8.04 0.59 12.55
CA TYR A 157 7.50 -0.46 11.68
C TYR A 157 8.57 -1.45 11.21
N GLY A 158 9.85 -1.12 11.33
CA GLY A 158 10.97 -2.01 11.02
C GLY A 158 11.34 -2.96 12.15
N GLU A 159 10.80 -2.79 13.36
CA GLU A 159 11.08 -3.64 14.52
C GLU A 159 10.77 -5.12 14.23
N ALA A 160 11.62 -6.02 14.71
CA ALA A 160 11.40 -7.45 14.58
C ALA A 160 10.28 -7.90 15.54
N LYS A 161 9.44 -8.84 15.09
CA LYS A 161 8.32 -9.41 15.88
C LYS A 161 7.32 -8.35 16.39
N SER A 162 7.16 -7.23 15.66
CA SER A 162 6.13 -6.23 15.93
C SER A 162 4.78 -6.64 15.34
N PHE A 163 3.70 -6.01 15.80
CA PHE A 163 2.34 -6.15 15.26
C PHE A 163 1.70 -4.76 15.08
N ARG A 164 2.40 -3.86 14.37
CA ARG A 164 2.07 -2.43 14.29
C ARG A 164 1.34 -2.05 13.01
N SER A 165 1.58 -2.75 11.90
CA SER A 165 1.05 -2.37 10.59
C SER A 165 0.79 -3.57 9.69
N VAL A 166 0.34 -3.32 8.46
CA VAL A 166 0.11 -4.35 7.44
C VAL A 166 1.38 -5.15 7.12
N ALA A 167 2.55 -4.56 7.32
CA ALA A 167 3.84 -5.24 7.19
C ALA A 167 4.00 -6.44 8.14
N ASP A 168 3.21 -6.50 9.21
CA ASP A 168 3.24 -7.57 10.21
C ASP A 168 2.13 -8.62 10.01
N ILE A 169 1.31 -8.50 8.97
CA ILE A 169 0.20 -9.42 8.69
C ILE A 169 0.67 -10.50 7.71
N THR A 170 0.92 -11.69 8.24
CA THR A 170 1.32 -12.90 7.49
C THR A 170 0.27 -14.01 7.56
N GLY A 171 -0.93 -13.72 8.07
CA GLY A 171 -2.01 -14.69 8.25
C GLY A 171 -3.00 -14.30 9.37
N PRO A 172 -4.03 -15.14 9.63
CA PRO A 172 -5.14 -14.80 10.53
C PRO A 172 -4.73 -14.40 11.96
N ASP A 173 -3.77 -15.13 12.54
CA ASP A 173 -3.30 -14.86 13.91
C ASP A 173 -2.60 -13.50 14.01
N SER A 174 -1.76 -13.18 13.02
CA SER A 174 -1.04 -11.92 12.97
C SER A 174 -1.96 -10.72 12.69
N LEU A 175 -2.99 -10.92 11.85
CA LEU A 175 -4.04 -9.92 11.62
C LEU A 175 -4.76 -9.56 12.93
N THR A 176 -5.10 -10.58 13.73
CA THR A 176 -5.74 -10.39 15.04
C THR A 176 -4.84 -9.57 15.97
N LYS A 177 -3.55 -9.88 16.03
CA LYS A 177 -2.57 -9.13 16.84
C LYS A 177 -2.41 -7.67 16.38
N VAL A 178 -2.35 -7.43 15.07
CA VAL A 178 -2.26 -6.06 14.51
C VAL A 178 -3.51 -5.25 14.84
N ARG A 179 -4.70 -5.86 14.77
CA ARG A 179 -5.96 -5.21 15.15
C ARG A 179 -5.98 -4.85 16.63
N ALA A 180 -5.57 -5.77 17.51
CA ALA A 180 -5.47 -5.52 18.95
C ALA A 180 -4.52 -4.35 19.25
N HIS A 181 -3.32 -4.35 18.67
CA HIS A 181 -2.36 -3.27 18.85
C HIS A 181 -2.90 -1.91 18.37
N LYS A 182 -3.55 -1.84 17.21
CA LYS A 182 -4.17 -0.60 16.71
C LYS A 182 -5.28 -0.10 17.65
N GLN A 183 -6.07 -1.00 18.25
CA GLN A 183 -7.09 -0.62 19.24
C GLN A 183 -6.48 -0.06 20.52
N GLU A 184 -5.45 -0.72 21.07
CA GLU A 184 -4.71 -0.27 22.25
C GLU A 184 -4.10 1.12 22.04
N MET A 185 -3.42 1.34 20.92
CA MET A 185 -2.82 2.64 20.60
C MET A 185 -3.86 3.74 20.45
N LYS A 186 -5.02 3.45 19.84
CA LYS A 186 -6.13 4.41 19.72
C LYS A 186 -6.72 4.75 21.09
N ALA A 187 -6.87 3.76 21.96
CA ALA A 187 -7.34 3.96 23.33
C ALA A 187 -6.36 4.82 24.14
N ALA A 188 -5.06 4.53 24.06
CA ALA A 188 -4.00 5.30 24.70
C ALA A 188 -3.96 6.76 24.20
N ALA A 189 -4.06 6.98 22.89
CA ALA A 189 -4.11 8.34 22.32
C ALA A 189 -5.35 9.12 22.77
N LYS A 190 -6.51 8.46 22.89
CA LYS A 190 -7.73 9.07 23.42
C LYS A 190 -7.57 9.44 24.90
N ALA A 191 -6.97 8.56 25.70
CA ALA A 191 -6.69 8.81 27.12
C ALA A 191 -5.70 9.98 27.32
N ALA A 192 -4.60 10.01 26.55
CA ALA A 192 -3.64 11.11 26.60
C ALA A 192 -4.26 12.46 26.22
N LYS A 193 -5.12 12.48 25.20
CA LYS A 193 -5.86 13.69 24.80
C LYS A 193 -6.87 14.15 25.87
N ALA A 194 -7.43 13.22 26.64
CA ALA A 194 -8.34 13.54 27.74
C ALA A 194 -7.60 14.04 28.98
N ALA A 195 -6.39 13.53 29.25
CA ALA A 195 -5.56 13.93 30.39
C ALA A 195 -4.79 15.25 30.18
N GLY A 196 -4.57 15.66 28.93
CA GLY A 196 -4.00 16.97 28.58
C GLY A 196 -5.03 18.09 28.41
N LYS A 197 -6.30 17.85 28.75
CA LYS A 197 -7.38 18.83 28.80
C LYS A 197 -7.73 19.14 30.26
#